data_AF-A0A523VIF2-F1
#
_entry.id   AF-A0A523VIF2-F1
#
_cell.length_a   1.000
_cell.length_b   1.000
_cell.length_c   1.000
_cell.angle_alpha   90.00
_cell.angle_beta   90.00
_cell.angle_gamma   90.00
#
_symmetry.space_group_name_H-M   'P 1'
#
loop_
_entity.id
_entity.type
_entity.pdbx_description
1 polymer ?
#
loop_
_entity_poly.entity_id
_entity_poly.type
_entity_poly.pdbx_seq_one_letter_code
_entity_poly.pdbx_strand_id
1 'polypeptide(L)'
;MDKEVERLINVAFDEDFQKLGDITTLALIDELAQGQGSFISKSEGILSGMNVAKRCFNLYDRSIIFNEKKHGGDYVKENEVIAVVKGKVRSLLSVERVALNFLTHLSGIATATKSFSEEIKETGCKLRDTRKTTPGLRRLEKQAVKYGGGRNHRMGLYDGILVKDNHLKFQGIKQSVSSLRAKYPRNEIEVEVETIEQVKEAIDAGADMLLLDNMDLEMIKEAVKLCENKVKTEASGGILKENVRKVALAGVDYVSTSAITMAASSLDMSFELISVE
;
A
#
# COMPACT_ATOMS: atom_id res chain seq x y z
N MET A 1 -2.78 15.28 6.16
CA MET A 1 -2.69 13.85 6.54
C MET A 1 -3.91 13.47 7.36
N ASP A 2 -4.11 14.12 8.50
CA ASP A 2 -5.14 13.70 9.46
C ASP A 2 -6.56 13.85 8.93
N LYS A 3 -6.90 14.97 8.27
CA LYS A 3 -8.26 15.20 7.72
C LYS A 3 -8.74 14.13 6.73
N GLU A 4 -7.86 13.57 5.90
CA GLU A 4 -8.25 12.52 4.94
C GLU A 4 -8.50 11.20 5.65
N VAL A 5 -7.64 10.85 6.61
CA VAL A 5 -7.80 9.64 7.44
C VAL A 5 -9.06 9.74 8.28
N GLU A 6 -9.31 10.89 8.90
CA GLU A 6 -10.54 11.16 9.65
C GLU A 6 -11.79 11.01 8.76
N ARG A 7 -11.75 11.49 7.51
CA ARG A 7 -12.86 11.30 6.58
C ARG A 7 -13.14 9.82 6.32
N LEU A 8 -12.10 9.02 6.10
CA LEU A 8 -12.25 7.57 5.88
C LEU A 8 -12.79 6.86 7.13
N ILE A 9 -12.29 7.24 8.31
CA ILE A 9 -12.78 6.71 9.58
C ILE A 9 -14.25 7.07 9.78
N ASN A 10 -14.64 8.32 9.53
CA ASN A 10 -16.04 8.74 9.65
C ASN A 10 -16.94 7.99 8.68
N VAL A 11 -16.51 7.74 7.44
CA VAL A 11 -17.27 6.89 6.51
C VAL A 11 -17.45 5.48 7.07
N ALA A 12 -16.40 4.89 7.66
CA ALA A 12 -16.49 3.57 8.26
C ALA A 12 -17.38 3.55 9.52
N PHE A 13 -17.34 4.60 10.34
CA PHE A 13 -18.26 4.76 11.48
C PHE A 13 -19.70 4.98 11.04
N ASP A 14 -19.94 5.79 10.02
CA ASP A 14 -21.27 6.02 9.47
C ASP A 14 -21.86 4.70 8.94
N GLU A 15 -21.04 3.87 8.27
CA GLU A 15 -21.40 2.52 7.82
C GLU A 15 -21.83 1.63 8.99
N ASP A 16 -21.00 1.53 10.04
CA ASP A 16 -21.16 0.56 11.14
C ASP A 16 -22.21 0.98 12.20
N PHE A 17 -22.38 2.28 12.43
CA PHE A 17 -23.28 2.80 13.47
C PHE A 17 -24.66 3.21 12.95
N GLN A 18 -24.72 3.79 11.74
CA GLN A 18 -25.93 4.43 11.22
C GLN A 18 -26.61 5.31 12.31
N LYS A 19 -27.95 5.34 12.37
CA LYS A 19 -28.69 6.16 13.34
C LYS A 19 -28.76 5.58 14.76
N LEU A 20 -28.67 4.26 14.91
CA LEU A 20 -28.95 3.58 16.17
C LEU A 20 -27.68 3.30 17.00
N GLY A 21 -26.50 3.33 16.37
CA GLY A 21 -25.24 2.98 17.02
C GLY A 21 -25.16 1.49 17.36
N ASP A 22 -24.27 1.17 18.29
CA ASP A 22 -24.04 -0.19 18.78
C ASP A 22 -25.10 -0.58 19.82
N ILE A 23 -26.27 -1.00 19.34
CA ILE A 23 -27.41 -1.35 20.19
C ILE A 23 -27.10 -2.48 21.18
N THR A 24 -26.18 -3.39 20.85
CA THR A 24 -25.82 -4.53 21.70
C THR A 24 -25.01 -4.04 22.90
N THR A 25 -23.95 -3.28 22.65
CA THR A 25 -23.10 -2.72 23.70
C THR A 25 -23.87 -1.73 24.57
N LEU A 26 -24.72 -0.90 23.97
CA LEU A 26 -25.55 0.07 24.70
C LEU A 26 -26.60 -0.61 25.59
N ALA A 27 -27.10 -1.78 25.22
CA ALA A 27 -28.09 -2.52 25.99
C ALA A 27 -27.48 -3.35 27.13
N LEU A 28 -26.27 -3.88 26.95
CA LEU A 28 -25.68 -4.86 27.87
C LEU A 28 -24.66 -4.28 28.84
N ILE A 29 -23.94 -3.23 28.47
CA ILE A 29 -22.79 -2.73 29.22
C ILE A 29 -23.19 -1.46 29.96
N ASP A 30 -22.81 -1.33 31.23
CA ASP A 30 -23.05 -0.11 32.01
C ASP A 30 -22.33 1.12 31.41
N GLU A 31 -22.90 2.31 31.52
CA GLU A 31 -22.34 3.53 30.91
C GLU A 31 -21.08 4.07 31.62
N LEU A 32 -20.89 3.69 32.89
CA LEU A 32 -19.75 4.08 33.72
C LEU A 32 -18.65 3.03 33.71
N ALA A 33 -18.96 1.79 33.30
CA ALA A 33 -18.01 0.67 33.23
C ALA A 33 -16.70 1.08 32.53
N GLN A 34 -15.60 0.93 33.25
CA GLN A 34 -14.26 1.15 32.73
C GLN A 34 -13.63 -0.19 32.38
N GLY A 35 -12.69 -0.18 31.45
CA GLY A 35 -12.00 -1.40 31.11
C GLY A 35 -10.74 -1.17 30.29
N GLN A 36 -10.09 -2.30 30.03
CA GLN A 36 -8.88 -2.37 29.25
C GLN A 36 -9.03 -3.48 28.23
N GLY A 37 -8.59 -3.24 26.99
CA GLY A 37 -8.49 -4.27 25.97
C GLY A 37 -7.14 -4.24 25.26
N SER A 38 -6.79 -5.35 24.62
CA SER A 38 -5.54 -5.51 23.88
C SER A 38 -5.80 -5.90 22.43
N PHE A 39 -5.03 -5.28 21.54
CA PHE A 39 -4.86 -5.78 20.18
C PHE A 39 -3.78 -6.87 20.18
N ILE A 40 -4.09 -8.02 19.59
CA ILE A 40 -3.22 -9.20 19.55
C ILE A 40 -3.08 -9.65 18.11
N SER A 41 -1.84 -9.86 17.65
CA SER A 41 -1.60 -10.48 16.34
C SER A 41 -1.90 -11.97 16.42
N LYS A 42 -2.69 -12.50 15.48
CA LYS A 42 -3.01 -13.94 15.38
C LYS A 42 -2.18 -14.65 14.30
N SER A 43 -1.31 -13.91 13.63
CA SER A 43 -0.32 -14.45 12.70
C SER A 43 0.94 -13.59 12.69
N GLU A 44 2.00 -14.09 12.04
CA GLU A 44 3.23 -13.33 11.84
C GLU A 44 3.15 -12.40 10.63
N GLY A 45 3.77 -11.23 10.70
CA GLY A 45 3.76 -10.29 9.59
C GLY A 45 4.39 -8.94 9.90
N ILE A 46 4.14 -7.97 9.02
CA ILE A 46 4.56 -6.57 9.19
C ILE A 46 3.34 -5.73 9.58
N LEU A 47 3.48 -5.02 10.69
CA LEU A 47 2.43 -4.16 11.22
C LEU A 47 2.29 -2.87 10.42
N SER A 48 1.06 -2.47 10.12
CA SER A 48 0.73 -1.19 9.50
C SER A 48 -0.67 -0.74 9.95
N GLY A 49 -0.92 0.57 9.92
CA GLY A 49 -2.23 1.13 10.27
C GLY A 49 -2.43 1.47 11.75
N MET A 50 -1.42 1.31 12.62
CA MET A 50 -1.50 1.67 14.05
C MET A 50 -1.99 3.09 14.30
N ASN A 51 -1.53 4.04 13.50
CA ASN A 51 -1.96 5.45 13.58
C ASN A 51 -3.44 5.63 13.20
N VAL A 52 -3.97 4.80 12.30
CA VAL A 52 -5.38 4.82 11.90
C VAL A 52 -6.23 4.21 13.00
N ALA A 53 -5.85 3.03 13.50
CA ALA A 53 -6.54 2.36 14.62
C ALA A 53 -6.64 3.27 15.85
N LYS A 54 -5.52 3.87 16.27
CA LYS A 54 -5.50 4.87 17.35
C LYS A 54 -6.39 6.06 17.07
N ARG A 55 -6.45 6.52 15.81
CA ARG A 55 -7.29 7.65 15.43
C ARG A 55 -8.79 7.29 15.50
N CYS A 56 -9.17 6.05 15.21
CA CYS A 56 -10.56 5.59 15.40
C CYS A 56 -11.00 5.81 16.85
N PHE A 57 -10.24 5.30 17.83
CA PHE A 57 -10.57 5.49 19.24
C PHE A 57 -10.60 6.96 19.65
N ASN A 58 -9.58 7.74 19.28
CA ASN A 58 -9.50 9.15 19.67
C ASN A 58 -10.61 10.02 19.06
N LEU A 59 -11.11 9.67 17.87
CA LEU A 59 -12.23 10.37 17.24
C LEU A 59 -13.55 10.06 17.94
N TYR A 60 -13.75 8.81 18.33
CA TYR A 60 -14.97 8.35 18.99
C TYR A 60 -15.05 8.83 20.44
N ASP A 61 -13.97 8.63 21.21
CA ASP A 61 -13.90 9.00 22.62
C ASP A 61 -12.49 9.52 22.95
N ARG A 62 -12.39 10.83 23.18
CA ARG A 62 -11.12 11.52 23.49
C ARG A 62 -10.53 11.15 24.85
N SER A 63 -11.30 10.50 25.73
CA SER A 63 -10.81 10.05 27.03
C SER A 63 -10.03 8.74 26.95
N ILE A 64 -10.10 8.03 25.81
CA ILE A 64 -9.40 6.76 25.63
C ILE A 64 -7.88 6.96 25.63
N ILE A 65 -7.21 6.09 26.38
CA ILE A 65 -5.75 6.01 26.42
C ILE A 65 -5.32 4.84 25.54
N PHE A 66 -4.66 5.14 24.42
CA PHE A 66 -4.13 4.15 23.48
C PHE A 66 -2.61 4.01 23.66
N ASN A 67 -2.16 2.89 24.23
CA ASN A 67 -0.76 2.58 24.50
C ASN A 67 -0.22 1.60 23.45
N GLU A 68 0.55 2.12 22.49
CA GLU A 68 1.22 1.33 21.46
C GLU A 68 2.37 0.51 22.07
N LYS A 69 2.44 -0.79 21.75
CA LYS A 69 3.57 -1.67 22.08
C LYS A 69 4.46 -1.94 20.87
N LYS A 70 3.88 -1.79 19.67
CA LYS A 70 4.52 -1.92 18.37
C LYS A 70 4.12 -0.74 17.49
N HIS A 71 4.99 -0.41 16.54
CA HIS A 71 4.81 0.68 15.59
C HIS A 71 4.71 0.16 14.16
N GLY A 72 4.26 1.02 13.25
CA GLY A 72 4.20 0.68 11.82
C GLY A 72 5.59 0.33 11.27
N GLY A 73 5.68 -0.79 10.56
CA GLY A 73 6.93 -1.36 10.06
C GLY A 73 7.56 -2.41 10.96
N ASP A 74 7.11 -2.55 12.20
CA ASP A 74 7.58 -3.62 13.08
C ASP A 74 7.11 -4.98 12.58
N TYR A 75 7.99 -5.98 12.73
CA TYR A 75 7.59 -7.37 12.61
C TYR A 75 6.89 -7.83 13.89
N VAL A 76 5.77 -8.54 13.71
CA VAL A 76 4.95 -9.10 14.78
C VAL A 76 4.88 -10.61 14.66
N LYS A 77 4.82 -11.28 15.81
CA LYS A 77 4.62 -12.73 15.92
C LYS A 77 3.20 -13.07 16.30
N GLU A 78 2.80 -14.31 16.05
CA GLU A 78 1.55 -14.85 16.58
C GLU A 78 1.49 -14.71 18.11
N ASN A 79 0.30 -14.34 18.61
CA ASN A 79 -0.03 -14.05 20.01
C ASN A 79 0.72 -12.85 20.62
N GLU A 80 1.35 -12.00 19.81
CA GLU A 80 2.02 -10.81 20.30
C GLU A 80 1.03 -9.66 20.52
N VAL A 81 1.09 -9.02 21.70
CA VAL A 81 0.30 -7.83 22.02
C VAL A 81 0.91 -6.61 21.34
N ILE A 82 0.16 -5.99 20.42
CA ILE A 82 0.64 -4.86 19.61
C ILE A 82 0.21 -3.49 20.17
N ALA A 83 -0.89 -3.45 20.91
CA ALA A 83 -1.33 -2.27 21.65
C ALA A 83 -2.30 -2.64 22.77
N VAL A 84 -2.41 -1.72 23.73
CA VAL A 84 -3.33 -1.82 24.85
C VAL A 84 -4.13 -0.52 24.96
N VAL A 85 -5.44 -0.63 25.09
CA VAL A 85 -6.38 0.50 25.08
C VAL A 85 -7.18 0.51 26.37
N LYS A 86 -7.30 1.67 27.02
CA LYS A 86 -8.04 1.84 28.27
C LYS A 86 -9.09 2.95 28.13
N GLY A 87 -10.30 2.72 28.64
CA GLY A 87 -11.38 3.71 28.65
C GLY A 87 -12.73 3.07 29.00
N LYS A 88 -13.83 3.75 28.64
CA LYS A 88 -15.18 3.20 28.79
C LYS A 88 -15.34 1.93 27.97
N VAL A 89 -15.83 0.85 28.58
CA VAL A 89 -16.01 -0.44 27.89
C VAL A 89 -16.90 -0.28 26.66
N ARG A 90 -17.96 0.53 26.75
CA ARG A 90 -18.83 0.86 25.61
C ARG A 90 -18.03 1.40 24.43
N SER A 91 -17.19 2.40 24.67
CA SER A 91 -16.36 3.02 23.62
C SER A 91 -15.33 2.05 23.05
N LEU A 92 -14.75 1.16 23.88
CA LEU A 92 -13.79 0.16 23.41
C LEU A 92 -14.45 -0.82 22.44
N LEU A 93 -15.61 -1.38 22.82
CA LEU A 93 -16.31 -2.39 22.04
C LEU A 93 -16.94 -1.82 20.76
N SER A 94 -17.49 -0.61 20.81
CA SER A 94 -18.10 -0.01 19.62
C SER A 94 -17.07 0.38 18.55
N VAL A 95 -15.80 0.61 18.91
CA VAL A 95 -14.76 1.04 17.96
C VAL A 95 -13.89 -0.12 17.46
N GLU A 96 -13.81 -1.23 18.20
CA GLU A 96 -12.84 -2.29 17.95
C GLU A 96 -12.87 -2.80 16.50
N ARG A 97 -14.06 -3.03 15.93
CA ARG A 97 -14.21 -3.61 14.60
C ARG A 97 -13.67 -2.70 13.50
N VAL A 98 -14.04 -1.42 13.52
CA VAL A 98 -13.55 -0.44 12.55
C VAL A 98 -12.03 -0.28 12.67
N ALA A 99 -11.49 -0.22 13.89
CA ALA A 99 -10.05 -0.15 14.11
C ALA A 99 -9.31 -1.40 13.59
N LEU A 100 -9.84 -2.60 13.89
CA LEU A 100 -9.30 -3.88 13.42
C LEU A 100 -9.32 -3.95 11.89
N ASN A 101 -10.41 -3.58 11.22
CA ASN A 101 -10.53 -3.66 9.76
C ASN A 101 -9.44 -2.85 9.04
N PHE A 102 -9.12 -1.64 9.52
CA PHE A 102 -7.98 -0.89 8.98
C PHE A 102 -6.65 -1.56 9.27
N LEU A 103 -6.46 -2.04 10.50
CA LEU A 103 -5.20 -2.61 10.96
C LEU A 103 -4.86 -3.92 10.23
N THR A 104 -5.82 -4.83 10.10
CA THR A 104 -5.67 -6.13 9.44
C THR A 104 -5.44 -5.97 7.94
N HIS A 105 -6.22 -5.11 7.26
CA HIS A 105 -6.07 -4.81 5.83
C HIS A 105 -4.69 -4.23 5.51
N LEU A 106 -4.30 -3.17 6.23
CA LEU A 106 -3.04 -2.48 5.96
C LEU A 106 -1.83 -3.32 6.35
N SER A 107 -1.91 -4.10 7.43
CA SER A 107 -0.84 -5.04 7.81
C SER A 107 -0.72 -6.20 6.82
N GLY A 108 -1.84 -6.63 6.22
CA GLY A 108 -1.84 -7.59 5.10
C GLY A 108 -1.00 -7.11 3.91
N ILE A 109 -1.22 -5.87 3.47
CA ILE A 109 -0.46 -5.23 2.38
C ILE A 109 1.03 -5.10 2.74
N ALA A 110 1.36 -4.65 3.96
CA ALA A 110 2.74 -4.53 4.39
C ALA A 110 3.44 -5.90 4.43
N THR A 111 2.75 -6.93 4.89
CA THR A 111 3.25 -8.32 4.95
C THR A 111 3.47 -8.89 3.55
N ALA A 112 2.50 -8.73 2.64
CA ALA A 112 2.65 -9.14 1.24
C ALA A 112 3.83 -8.42 0.57
N THR A 113 3.97 -7.12 0.81
CA THR A 113 5.07 -6.32 0.27
C THR A 113 6.44 -6.79 0.78
N LYS A 114 6.53 -7.11 2.08
CA LYS A 114 7.75 -7.66 2.69
C LYS A 114 8.12 -8.99 2.06
N SER A 115 7.13 -9.86 1.88
CA SER A 115 7.31 -11.14 1.21
C SER A 115 7.87 -10.99 -0.20
N PHE A 116 7.39 -10.05 -1.02
CA PHE A 116 7.94 -9.82 -2.37
C PHE A 116 9.31 -9.15 -2.32
N SER A 117 9.54 -8.23 -1.39
CA SER A 117 10.79 -7.49 -1.27
C SER A 117 11.96 -8.40 -0.87
N GLU A 118 11.72 -9.41 -0.03
CA GLU A 118 12.76 -10.38 0.33
C GLU A 118 13.18 -11.25 -0.88
N GLU A 119 12.25 -11.61 -1.79
CA GLU A 119 12.58 -12.39 -3.00
C GLU A 119 13.60 -11.70 -3.90
N ILE A 120 13.62 -10.37 -3.91
CA ILE A 120 14.46 -9.55 -4.82
C ILE A 120 15.61 -8.82 -4.10
N LYS A 121 15.77 -8.98 -2.79
CA LYS A 121 16.69 -8.20 -1.95
C LYS A 121 18.14 -8.18 -2.43
N GLU A 122 18.60 -9.27 -3.04
CA GLU A 122 19.99 -9.44 -3.50
C GLU A 122 20.19 -9.06 -4.98
N THR A 123 19.13 -8.62 -5.67
CA THR A 123 19.18 -8.35 -7.12
C THR A 123 19.51 -6.89 -7.44
N GLY A 124 19.46 -5.99 -6.46
CA GLY A 124 19.52 -4.53 -6.68
C GLY A 124 18.20 -3.90 -7.15
N CYS A 125 17.27 -4.71 -7.65
CA CYS A 125 15.93 -4.29 -8.07
C CYS A 125 15.08 -3.85 -6.86
N LYS A 126 14.16 -2.90 -7.07
CA LYS A 126 13.24 -2.39 -6.04
C LYS A 126 11.78 -2.66 -6.41
N LEU A 127 11.03 -3.18 -5.45
CA LEU A 127 9.59 -3.40 -5.58
C LEU A 127 8.83 -2.07 -5.48
N ARG A 128 7.92 -1.83 -6.43
CA ARG A 128 7.01 -0.68 -6.45
C ARG A 128 5.54 -1.09 -6.40
N ASP A 129 4.74 -0.26 -5.76
CA ASP A 129 3.28 -0.32 -5.85
C ASP A 129 2.75 0.29 -7.16
N THR A 130 1.42 0.30 -7.33
CA THR A 130 0.75 0.90 -8.49
C THR A 130 -0.38 1.83 -8.06
N ARG A 131 -1.19 2.31 -9.02
CA ARG A 131 -2.45 3.00 -8.74
C ARG A 131 -3.66 2.06 -8.63
N LYS A 132 -3.45 0.75 -8.86
CA LYS A 132 -4.43 -0.32 -8.62
C LYS A 132 -4.45 -0.58 -7.10
N THR A 133 -5.36 0.10 -6.44
CA THR A 133 -5.50 0.19 -4.98
C THR A 133 -6.99 0.22 -4.66
N THR A 134 -7.37 -0.14 -3.44
CA THR A 134 -8.77 -0.02 -3.02
C THR A 134 -9.22 1.43 -3.13
N PRO A 135 -10.39 1.71 -3.76
CA PRO A 135 -10.90 3.07 -3.88
C PRO A 135 -10.96 3.79 -2.54
N GLY A 136 -10.45 5.03 -2.49
CA GLY A 136 -10.39 5.83 -1.26
C GLY A 136 -9.21 5.52 -0.32
N LEU A 137 -8.62 4.32 -0.35
CA LEU A 137 -7.57 3.91 0.59
C LEU A 137 -6.14 4.09 0.09
N ARG A 138 -5.95 4.54 -1.15
CA ARG A 138 -4.63 4.60 -1.82
C ARG A 138 -3.49 5.10 -0.94
N ARG A 139 -3.68 6.22 -0.23
CA ARG A 139 -2.61 6.80 0.59
C ARG A 139 -2.20 5.90 1.75
N LEU A 140 -3.17 5.22 2.37
CA LEU A 140 -2.93 4.27 3.45
C LEU A 140 -2.26 3.00 2.92
N GLU A 141 -2.74 2.45 1.80
CA GLU A 141 -2.16 1.26 1.18
C GLU A 141 -0.72 1.50 0.72
N LYS A 142 -0.44 2.65 0.09
CA LYS A 142 0.93 3.03 -0.29
C LYS A 142 1.83 3.25 0.93
N GLN A 143 1.29 3.68 2.08
CA GLN A 143 2.06 3.74 3.32
C GLN A 143 2.37 2.33 3.86
N ALA A 144 1.42 1.39 3.75
CA ALA A 144 1.64 -0.01 4.10
C ALA A 144 2.72 -0.66 3.23
N VAL A 145 2.74 -0.38 1.92
CA VAL A 145 3.81 -0.81 1.00
C VAL A 145 5.18 -0.32 1.51
N LYS A 146 5.30 0.94 1.92
CA LYS A 146 6.55 1.44 2.50
C LYS A 146 6.98 0.69 3.76
N TYR A 147 6.04 0.39 4.66
CA TYR A 147 6.35 -0.39 5.86
C TYR A 147 6.82 -1.81 5.53
N GLY A 148 6.28 -2.41 4.48
CA GLY A 148 6.74 -3.70 3.95
C GLY A 148 8.08 -3.65 3.21
N GLY A 149 8.74 -2.49 3.10
CA GLY A 149 10.03 -2.34 2.41
C GLY A 149 9.93 -2.02 0.91
N GLY A 150 8.72 -1.88 0.37
CA GLY A 150 8.49 -1.45 -0.99
C GLY A 150 8.78 0.04 -1.21
N ARG A 151 8.52 0.49 -2.44
CA ARG A 151 8.61 1.89 -2.85
C ARG A 151 7.31 2.32 -3.50
N ASN A 152 6.99 3.60 -3.36
CA ASN A 152 5.83 4.13 -4.04
C ASN A 152 6.21 4.50 -5.46
N HIS A 153 5.46 4.01 -6.43
CA HIS A 153 5.29 4.69 -7.71
C HIS A 153 4.49 6.00 -7.48
N ARG A 154 4.17 6.75 -8.54
CA ARG A 154 3.35 7.98 -8.43
C ARG A 154 2.08 7.76 -7.61
N MET A 155 1.74 8.72 -6.75
CA MET A 155 0.55 8.67 -5.90
C MET A 155 -0.73 8.79 -6.74
N GLY A 156 -0.71 9.60 -7.78
CA GLY A 156 -1.86 9.87 -8.63
C GLY A 156 -1.46 10.29 -10.04
N LEU A 157 -2.40 10.89 -10.76
CA LEU A 157 -2.13 11.46 -12.08
C LEU A 157 -1.37 12.79 -12.01
N TYR A 158 -1.27 13.38 -10.82
CA TYR A 158 -0.78 14.75 -10.61
C TYR A 158 0.72 14.83 -10.30
N ASP A 159 1.35 13.74 -9.86
CA ASP A 159 2.73 13.74 -9.33
C ASP A 159 3.71 12.90 -10.14
N GLY A 160 3.29 12.30 -11.26
CA GLY A 160 4.17 11.55 -12.15
C GLY A 160 3.61 11.38 -13.56
N ILE A 161 4.47 11.58 -14.55
CA ILE A 161 4.14 11.36 -15.96
C ILE A 161 4.43 9.90 -16.29
N LEU A 162 3.39 9.19 -16.74
CA LEU A 162 3.49 7.85 -17.32
C LEU A 162 2.61 7.83 -18.57
N VAL A 163 3.26 7.75 -19.72
CA VAL A 163 2.64 7.63 -21.04
C VAL A 163 2.27 6.16 -21.23
N LYS A 164 0.98 5.90 -21.41
CA LYS A 164 0.43 4.54 -21.63
C LYS A 164 0.02 4.32 -23.07
N ASP A 165 -0.22 3.06 -23.43
CA ASP A 165 -0.75 2.59 -24.72
C ASP A 165 -1.81 3.52 -25.34
N ASN A 166 -2.80 3.96 -24.55
CA ASN A 166 -3.92 4.79 -25.00
C ASN A 166 -3.49 6.21 -25.40
N HIS A 167 -2.43 6.74 -24.79
CA HIS A 167 -1.85 8.02 -25.19
C HIS A 167 -1.01 7.87 -26.45
N LEU A 168 -0.29 6.75 -26.58
CA LEU A 168 0.54 6.45 -27.74
C LEU A 168 -0.31 6.23 -28.99
N LYS A 169 -1.51 5.64 -28.87
CA LYS A 169 -2.49 5.55 -29.97
C LYS A 169 -2.91 6.92 -30.52
N PHE A 170 -2.81 7.99 -29.74
CA PHE A 170 -3.20 9.33 -30.18
C PHE A 170 -2.11 10.05 -30.99
N GLN A 171 -0.83 9.96 -30.60
CA GLN A 171 0.24 10.75 -31.24
C GLN A 171 1.62 10.05 -31.31
N GLY A 172 1.75 8.80 -30.90
CA GLY A 172 3.02 8.05 -30.90
C GLY A 172 3.98 8.45 -29.77
N ILE A 173 5.11 7.75 -29.66
CA ILE A 173 6.07 7.93 -28.54
C ILE A 173 6.83 9.25 -28.71
N LYS A 174 7.49 9.45 -29.85
CA LYS A 174 8.33 10.63 -30.09
C LYS A 174 7.60 11.96 -29.84
N GLN A 175 6.39 12.11 -30.38
CA GLN A 175 5.59 13.32 -30.21
C GLN A 175 5.11 13.49 -28.76
N SER A 176 4.75 12.38 -28.09
CA SER A 176 4.32 12.41 -26.69
C SER A 176 5.44 12.89 -25.78
N VAL A 177 6.64 12.31 -25.88
CA VAL A 177 7.79 12.69 -25.05
C VAL A 177 8.18 14.15 -25.30
N SER A 178 8.28 14.57 -26.57
CA SER A 178 8.60 15.96 -26.93
C SER A 178 7.60 16.96 -26.33
N SER A 179 6.30 16.69 -26.49
CA SER A 179 5.23 17.56 -25.98
C SER A 179 5.24 17.64 -24.45
N LEU A 180 5.47 16.51 -23.78
CA LEU A 180 5.55 16.45 -22.32
C LEU A 180 6.80 17.14 -21.79
N ARG A 181 7.95 16.98 -22.46
CA ARG A 181 9.19 17.67 -22.08
C ARG A 181 9.06 19.18 -22.21
N ALA A 182 8.39 19.67 -23.25
CA ALA A 182 8.11 21.09 -23.41
C ALA A 182 7.17 21.65 -22.33
N LYS A 183 6.14 20.89 -21.94
CA LYS A 183 5.12 21.33 -20.98
C LYS A 183 5.54 21.13 -19.50
N TYR A 184 6.32 20.09 -19.22
CA TYR A 184 6.72 19.66 -17.89
C TYR A 184 8.22 19.34 -17.84
N PRO A 185 9.11 20.32 -18.07
CA PRO A 185 10.54 20.07 -18.30
C PRO A 185 11.28 19.41 -17.14
N ARG A 186 10.78 19.56 -15.91
CA ARG A 186 11.41 19.03 -14.69
C ARG A 186 10.86 17.68 -14.24
N ASN A 187 9.81 17.18 -14.90
CA ASN A 187 9.19 15.91 -14.52
C ASN A 187 9.90 14.75 -15.22
N GLU A 188 10.10 13.65 -14.48
CA GLU A 188 10.52 12.38 -15.07
C GLU A 188 9.39 11.88 -15.99
N ILE A 189 9.71 11.54 -17.24
CA ILE A 189 8.80 11.01 -18.25
C ILE A 189 9.02 9.52 -18.35
N GLU A 190 8.07 8.76 -17.80
CA GLU A 190 8.00 7.31 -17.95
C GLU A 190 7.15 6.95 -19.17
N VAL A 191 7.59 5.99 -19.98
CA VAL A 191 6.85 5.51 -21.16
C VAL A 191 6.63 4.00 -21.05
N GLU A 192 5.37 3.58 -21.14
CA GLU A 192 4.96 2.19 -21.25
C GLU A 192 5.25 1.66 -22.66
N VAL A 193 5.96 0.55 -22.74
CA VAL A 193 6.39 -0.09 -23.98
C VAL A 193 6.14 -1.59 -23.91
N GLU A 194 5.72 -2.17 -25.03
CA GLU A 194 5.35 -3.58 -25.20
C GLU A 194 6.30 -4.32 -26.16
N THR A 195 7.06 -3.61 -27.01
CA THR A 195 8.02 -4.21 -27.96
C THR A 195 9.42 -3.58 -27.90
N ILE A 196 10.43 -4.28 -28.43
CA ILE A 196 11.80 -3.79 -28.50
C ILE A 196 11.94 -2.57 -29.43
N GLU A 197 11.13 -2.49 -30.48
CA GLU A 197 11.07 -1.33 -31.36
C GLU A 197 10.60 -0.08 -30.60
N GLN A 198 9.59 -0.23 -29.74
CA GLN A 198 9.11 0.85 -28.88
C GLN A 198 10.14 1.25 -27.83
N VAL A 199 10.91 0.30 -27.29
CA VAL A 199 12.05 0.59 -26.39
C VAL A 199 13.04 1.52 -27.09
N LYS A 200 13.47 1.18 -28.31
CA LYS A 200 14.40 2.00 -29.10
C LYS A 200 13.83 3.39 -29.37
N GLU A 201 12.57 3.46 -29.82
CA GLU A 201 11.90 4.74 -30.09
C GLU A 201 11.82 5.62 -28.83
N ALA A 202 11.50 5.04 -27.67
CA ALA A 202 11.38 5.78 -26.42
C ALA A 202 12.72 6.30 -25.90
N ILE A 203 13.80 5.52 -26.05
CA ILE A 203 15.17 5.96 -25.75
C ILE A 203 15.55 7.15 -26.64
N ASP A 204 15.37 7.02 -27.97
CA ASP A 204 15.70 8.07 -28.93
C ASP A 204 14.85 9.34 -28.72
N ALA A 205 13.62 9.18 -28.24
CA ALA A 205 12.74 10.29 -27.89
C ALA A 205 13.13 11.03 -26.60
N GLY A 206 14.02 10.47 -25.78
CA GLY A 206 14.47 11.06 -24.51
C GLY A 206 13.54 10.78 -23.33
N ALA A 207 12.93 9.61 -23.28
CA ALA A 207 12.25 9.12 -22.08
C ALA A 207 13.27 8.92 -20.94
N ASP A 208 12.89 9.25 -19.71
CA ASP A 208 13.77 9.07 -18.54
C ASP A 208 13.67 7.66 -17.96
N MET A 209 12.53 7.00 -18.19
CA MET A 209 12.22 5.68 -17.65
C MET A 209 11.29 4.91 -18.60
N LEU A 210 11.48 3.60 -18.70
CA LEU A 210 10.64 2.70 -19.48
C LEU A 210 9.91 1.73 -18.56
N LEU A 211 8.61 1.61 -18.76
CA LEU A 211 7.79 0.57 -18.15
C LEU A 211 7.58 -0.55 -19.19
N LEU A 212 8.25 -1.67 -18.98
CA LEU A 212 8.22 -2.87 -19.83
C LEU A 212 6.95 -3.66 -19.50
N ASP A 213 5.88 -3.47 -20.28
CA ASP A 213 4.57 -4.06 -19.99
C ASP A 213 4.41 -5.44 -20.63
N ASN A 214 4.18 -6.46 -19.81
CA ASN A 214 3.94 -7.85 -20.22
C ASN A 214 5.00 -8.45 -21.18
N MET A 215 6.23 -7.90 -21.17
CA MET A 215 7.35 -8.46 -21.92
C MET A 215 7.82 -9.78 -21.30
N ASP A 216 8.24 -10.73 -22.13
CA ASP A 216 8.89 -11.95 -21.64
C ASP A 216 10.31 -11.69 -21.13
N LEU A 217 10.92 -12.70 -20.51
CA LEU A 217 12.22 -12.56 -19.88
C LEU A 217 13.35 -12.23 -20.87
N GLU A 218 13.28 -12.71 -22.11
CA GLU A 218 14.31 -12.45 -23.12
C GLU A 218 14.18 -11.03 -23.65
N MET A 219 12.96 -10.55 -23.90
CA MET A 219 12.68 -9.16 -24.24
C MET A 219 13.12 -8.21 -23.12
N ILE A 220 12.87 -8.54 -21.85
CA ILE A 220 13.30 -7.71 -20.71
C ILE A 220 14.82 -7.57 -20.70
N LYS A 221 15.57 -8.67 -20.85
CA LYS A 221 17.05 -8.62 -20.90
C LYS A 221 17.55 -7.78 -22.07
N GLU A 222 16.92 -7.92 -23.24
CA GLU A 222 17.27 -7.12 -24.41
C GLU A 222 17.00 -5.62 -24.16
N ALA A 223 15.84 -5.28 -23.60
CA ALA A 223 15.47 -3.90 -23.26
C ALA A 223 16.45 -3.28 -22.24
N VAL A 224 16.78 -4.01 -21.17
CA VAL A 224 17.77 -3.58 -20.17
C VAL A 224 19.12 -3.32 -20.82
N LYS A 225 19.57 -4.21 -21.72
CA LYS A 225 20.83 -4.05 -22.47
C LYS A 225 20.81 -2.79 -23.34
N LEU A 226 19.71 -2.51 -24.04
CA LEU A 226 19.55 -1.31 -24.87
C LEU A 226 19.57 -0.01 -24.06
N CYS A 227 19.09 -0.04 -22.82
CA CYS A 227 19.07 1.14 -21.96
C CYS A 227 20.46 1.53 -21.42
N GLU A 228 21.44 0.63 -21.40
CA GLU A 228 22.84 0.86 -20.98
C GLU A 228 22.99 1.64 -19.65
N ASN A 229 22.09 1.43 -18.68
CA ASN A 229 21.99 2.21 -17.42
C ASN A 229 21.75 3.73 -17.58
N LYS A 230 21.42 4.22 -18.79
CA LYS A 230 21.09 5.62 -19.07
C LYS A 230 19.62 5.93 -18.87
N VAL A 231 18.75 4.94 -19.10
CA VAL A 231 17.30 5.01 -18.93
C VAL A 231 16.89 3.95 -17.93
N LYS A 232 16.12 4.33 -16.91
CA LYS A 232 15.65 3.38 -15.90
C LYS A 232 14.61 2.43 -16.49
N THR A 233 14.53 1.23 -15.95
CA THR A 233 13.57 0.21 -16.39
C THR A 233 12.70 -0.28 -15.25
N GLU A 234 11.41 -0.47 -15.53
CA GLU A 234 10.44 -1.08 -14.63
C GLU A 234 9.69 -2.19 -15.36
N ALA A 235 9.78 -3.42 -14.86
CA ALA A 235 8.94 -4.50 -15.37
C ALA A 235 7.57 -4.51 -14.70
N SER A 236 6.52 -4.60 -15.50
CA SER A 236 5.12 -4.61 -15.06
C SER A 236 4.32 -5.63 -15.85
N GLY A 237 3.23 -6.12 -15.26
CA GLY A 237 2.35 -7.11 -15.87
C GLY A 237 2.77 -8.54 -15.55
N GLY A 238 1.82 -9.35 -15.08
CA GLY A 238 2.07 -10.75 -14.72
C GLY A 238 3.08 -10.99 -13.59
N ILE A 239 3.49 -9.96 -12.84
CA ILE A 239 4.47 -10.09 -11.75
C ILE A 239 3.81 -10.71 -10.51
N LEU A 240 4.22 -11.93 -10.19
CA LEU A 240 3.78 -12.74 -9.06
C LEU A 240 4.96 -13.12 -8.16
N LYS A 241 4.69 -13.66 -6.98
CA LYS A 241 5.76 -14.02 -6.04
C LYS A 241 6.70 -15.07 -6.63
N GLU A 242 6.18 -15.98 -7.45
CA GLU A 242 6.91 -17.10 -8.02
C GLU A 242 7.87 -16.69 -9.15
N ASN A 243 7.63 -15.54 -9.80
CA ASN A 243 8.43 -15.08 -10.94
C ASN A 243 9.22 -13.80 -10.68
N VAL A 244 8.89 -13.03 -9.64
CA VAL A 244 9.48 -11.70 -9.39
C VAL A 244 11.00 -11.73 -9.30
N ARG A 245 11.59 -12.78 -8.69
CA ARG A 245 13.06 -12.92 -8.59
C ARG A 245 13.70 -13.10 -9.96
N LYS A 246 13.10 -13.88 -10.87
CA LYS A 246 13.64 -14.10 -12.22
C LYS A 246 13.63 -12.81 -13.03
N VAL A 247 12.54 -12.05 -12.93
CA VAL A 247 12.40 -10.74 -13.58
C VAL A 247 13.42 -9.75 -13.02
N ALA A 248 13.57 -9.68 -11.70
CA ALA A 248 14.55 -8.81 -11.06
C ALA A 248 16.01 -9.15 -11.47
N LEU A 249 16.35 -10.45 -11.57
CA LEU A 249 17.65 -10.91 -12.06
C LEU A 249 17.90 -10.62 -13.54
N ALA A 250 16.89 -10.24 -14.32
CA ALA A 250 17.07 -9.75 -15.68
C ALA A 250 17.71 -8.35 -15.73
N GLY A 251 17.84 -7.69 -14.59
CA GLY A 251 18.58 -6.43 -14.44
C GLY A 251 17.72 -5.17 -14.48
N VAL A 252 16.40 -5.29 -14.31
CA VAL A 252 15.51 -4.12 -14.22
C VAL A 252 15.70 -3.37 -12.89
N ASP A 253 15.61 -2.03 -12.93
CA ASP A 253 15.73 -1.20 -11.72
C ASP A 253 14.55 -1.41 -10.76
N TYR A 254 13.37 -1.63 -11.34
CA TYR A 254 12.13 -1.81 -10.60
C TYR A 254 11.28 -2.95 -11.15
N VAL A 255 10.48 -3.51 -10.25
CA VAL A 255 9.32 -4.34 -10.57
C VAL A 255 8.10 -3.73 -9.92
N SER A 256 6.97 -3.67 -10.62
CA SER A 256 5.72 -3.24 -10.03
C SER A 256 4.61 -4.26 -10.18
N THR A 257 3.81 -4.38 -9.12
CA THR A 257 2.70 -5.34 -9.09
C THR A 257 1.57 -4.81 -8.23
N SER A 258 0.34 -5.10 -8.64
CA SER A 258 -0.85 -4.89 -7.81
C SER A 258 -1.13 -6.07 -6.88
N ALA A 259 -0.37 -7.16 -6.98
CA ALA A 259 -0.55 -8.32 -6.11
C ALA A 259 -0.34 -7.95 -4.63
N ILE A 260 0.57 -7.01 -4.34
CA ILE A 260 0.85 -6.54 -2.98
C ILE A 260 -0.21 -5.56 -2.43
N THR A 261 -1.14 -5.08 -3.26
CA THR A 261 -2.24 -4.19 -2.83
C THR A 261 -3.60 -4.87 -3.03
N MET A 262 -4.01 -5.11 -4.27
CA MET A 262 -5.34 -5.61 -4.63
C MET A 262 -5.56 -7.10 -4.31
N ALA A 263 -4.49 -7.88 -4.15
CA ALA A 263 -4.56 -9.32 -3.87
C ALA A 263 -3.91 -9.69 -2.54
N ALA A 264 -3.56 -8.71 -1.71
CA ALA A 264 -2.97 -8.97 -0.40
C ALA A 264 -4.03 -9.52 0.56
N SER A 265 -3.73 -10.67 1.16
CA SER A 265 -4.54 -11.20 2.26
C SER A 265 -4.40 -10.33 3.50
N SER A 266 -5.47 -10.17 4.27
CA SER A 266 -5.43 -9.49 5.56
C SER A 266 -4.55 -10.24 6.57
N LEU A 267 -3.86 -9.50 7.44
CA LEU A 267 -3.12 -10.08 8.56
C LEU A 267 -4.09 -10.26 9.74
N ASP A 268 -4.23 -11.49 10.24
CA ASP A 268 -5.21 -11.82 11.28
C ASP A 268 -4.84 -11.21 12.63
N MET A 269 -5.80 -10.53 13.27
CA MET A 269 -5.64 -9.86 14.55
C MET A 269 -6.96 -9.86 15.31
N SER A 270 -6.89 -9.92 16.63
CA SER A 270 -8.04 -9.79 17.52
C SER A 270 -7.94 -8.55 18.40
N PHE A 271 -9.08 -8.16 18.94
CA PHE A 271 -9.19 -7.31 20.12
C PHE A 271 -9.80 -8.16 21.23
N GLU A 272 -9.20 -8.13 22.42
CA GLU A 272 -9.65 -8.89 23.57
C GLU A 272 -9.74 -7.97 24.79
N LEU A 273 -10.87 -8.01 25.50
CA LEU A 273 -10.99 -7.34 26.80
C LEU A 273 -10.13 -8.07 27.84
N ILE A 274 -9.29 -7.31 28.53
CA ILE A 274 -8.37 -7.78 29.57
C ILE A 274 -9.03 -7.64 30.96
N SER A 275 -9.69 -6.52 31.21
CA SER A 275 -10.37 -6.25 32.48
C SER A 275 -11.57 -5.32 32.30
N VAL A 276 -12.53 -5.43 33.21
CA VAL A 276 -13.69 -4.56 33.35
C VAL A 276 -13.84 -4.20 34.84
N GLU A 277 -14.02 -2.91 35.12
CA GLU A 277 -14.17 -2.28 36.43
C GLU A 277 -15.50 -1.54 36.53
#